data_AF-A0AAN4JJU0-F1
#
_entry.id   AF-A0AAN4JJU0-F1
#
_cell.length_a   1.000
_cell.length_b   1.000
_cell.length_c   1.000
_cell.angle_alpha   90.00
_cell.angle_beta   90.00
_cell.angle_gamma   90.00
#
_symmetry.space_group_name_H-M   'P 1'
#
loop_
_entity.id
_entity.type
_entity.pdbx_description
1 polymer ?
#
loop_
_entity_poly.entity_id
_entity_poly.type
_entity_poly.pdbx_seq_one_letter_code
_entity_poly.pdbx_strand_id
1 'polypeptide(L)'
;TSCGSAVSAVKLTFTGTPDNQEAGLIQINSINGARGVGIQLLDKDKHELKINVPTTIALMPGTQTIAFYARLKATYLPVKAGNVDAVVNFVLDYQ
;
A
#
# COMPACT_ATOMS: atom_id res chain seq x y z
N THR A 1 -10.54 -18.04 -11.40
CA THR A 1 -10.23 -19.22 -10.56
C THR A 1 -10.56 -18.88 -9.13
N SER A 2 -11.56 -19.57 -8.58
CA SER A 2 -12.08 -19.38 -7.21
C SER A 2 -11.06 -19.87 -6.18
N CYS A 3 -10.92 -19.20 -5.03
CA CYS A 3 -10.01 -19.65 -3.97
C CYS A 3 -10.35 -21.09 -3.58
N GLY A 4 -9.38 -22.01 -3.70
CA GLY A 4 -9.54 -23.42 -3.34
C GLY A 4 -9.77 -23.57 -1.83
N SER A 5 -10.59 -24.53 -1.42
CA SER A 5 -11.07 -24.73 -0.05
C SER A 5 -10.01 -24.96 1.02
N ALA A 6 -8.73 -25.07 0.65
CA ALA A 6 -7.60 -25.25 1.57
C ALA A 6 -6.95 -23.93 2.03
N VAL A 7 -7.10 -22.84 1.27
CA VAL A 7 -6.47 -21.55 1.62
C VAL A 7 -7.38 -20.80 2.58
N SER A 8 -6.91 -20.64 3.82
CA SER A 8 -7.63 -19.91 4.88
C SER A 8 -7.15 -18.48 5.08
N ALA A 9 -5.94 -18.17 4.59
CA ALA A 9 -5.36 -16.84 4.67
C ALA A 9 -4.32 -16.60 3.56
N VAL A 10 -4.07 -15.34 3.27
CA VAL A 10 -2.99 -14.89 2.39
C VAL A 10 -2.15 -13.85 3.10
N LYS A 11 -0.84 -13.92 2.95
CA LYS A 11 0.06 -12.84 3.33
C LYS A 11 0.13 -11.86 2.17
N LEU A 12 -0.42 -10.67 2.38
CA LEU A 12 -0.31 -9.56 1.45
C LEU A 12 0.87 -8.68 1.85
N THR A 13 1.74 -8.35 0.90
CA THR A 13 2.75 -7.30 1.07
C THR A 13 2.62 -6.30 -0.07
N PHE A 14 2.44 -5.03 0.26
CA PHE A 14 2.64 -3.94 -0.70
C PHE A 14 4.12 -3.59 -0.74
N THR A 15 4.77 -3.76 -1.88
CA THR A 15 6.20 -3.47 -2.06
C THR A 15 6.42 -2.27 -2.95
N GLY A 16 7.36 -1.42 -2.57
CA GLY A 16 7.66 -0.19 -3.29
C GLY A 16 8.81 0.58 -2.63
N THR A 17 9.17 1.71 -3.24
CA THR A 17 10.22 2.59 -2.72
C THR A 17 9.69 3.39 -1.52
N PRO A 18 10.31 3.27 -0.33
CA PRO A 18 9.93 4.03 0.86
C PRO A 18 10.11 5.53 0.69
N ASP A 19 9.18 6.32 1.25
CA ASP A 19 9.40 7.74 1.44
C ASP A 19 10.61 7.98 2.36
N ASN A 20 11.39 9.02 2.04
CA ASN A 20 12.66 9.30 2.71
C ASN A 20 12.50 9.77 4.17
N GLN A 21 11.33 10.29 4.54
CA GLN A 21 11.04 10.79 5.88
C GLN A 21 10.20 9.80 6.67
N GLU A 22 9.30 9.08 6.01
CA GLU A 22 8.46 8.06 6.65
C GLU A 22 8.43 6.75 5.84
N ALA A 23 9.28 5.80 6.24
CA ALA A 23 9.51 4.56 5.48
C ALA A 23 8.28 3.64 5.31
N GLY A 24 7.18 3.89 6.04
CA GLY A 24 5.91 3.18 5.84
C GLY A 24 5.10 3.67 4.64
N LEU A 25 5.44 4.83 4.08
CA LEU A 25 4.75 5.45 2.95
C LEU A 25 5.50 5.19 1.63
N ILE A 26 4.80 5.34 0.51
CA ILE A 26 5.39 5.26 -0.83
C ILE A 26 5.95 6.62 -1.24
N GLN A 27 7.18 6.62 -1.76
CA GLN A 27 7.82 7.80 -2.31
C GLN A 27 7.12 8.30 -3.59
N ILE A 28 7.02 9.62 -3.76
CA ILE A 28 6.64 10.22 -5.05
C ILE A 28 7.82 10.12 -6.03
N ASN A 29 7.66 9.36 -7.10
CA ASN A 29 8.68 9.13 -8.12
C ASN A 29 8.32 9.89 -9.41
N SER A 30 8.57 11.19 -9.41
CA SER A 30 8.34 12.06 -10.58
C SER A 30 9.40 13.16 -10.66
N ILE A 31 9.84 13.48 -11.88
CA ILE A 31 10.91 14.48 -12.15
C ILE A 31 10.50 15.86 -11.60
N ASN A 32 9.23 16.23 -11.76
CA ASN A 32 8.61 17.42 -11.17
C ASN A 32 7.67 17.05 -10.01
N GLY A 33 8.05 16.03 -9.24
CA GLY A 33 7.21 15.46 -8.19
C GLY A 33 6.98 16.39 -7.00
N ALA A 34 5.80 16.27 -6.39
CA ALA A 34 5.51 16.92 -5.12
C ALA A 34 6.56 16.55 -4.05
N ARG A 35 6.87 17.50 -3.15
CA ARG A 35 7.84 17.30 -2.06
C ARG A 35 7.18 17.49 -0.71
N GLY A 36 7.65 16.74 0.29
CA GLY A 36 7.11 16.74 1.65
C GLY A 36 5.80 15.96 1.79
N VAL A 37 5.50 15.08 0.83
CA VAL A 37 4.36 14.16 0.87
C VAL A 37 4.79 12.77 0.42
N GLY A 38 4.18 11.75 1.01
CA GLY A 38 4.20 10.37 0.53
C GLY A 38 2.78 9.86 0.32
N ILE A 39 2.64 8.72 -0.37
CA ILE A 39 1.35 8.03 -0.51
C ILE A 39 1.20 7.03 0.64
N GLN A 40 0.15 7.18 1.42
CA GLN A 40 -0.25 6.25 2.48
C GLN A 40 -1.26 5.26 1.94
N LEU A 41 -1.00 3.96 2.16
CA LEU A 41 -1.96 2.90 1.93
C LEU A 41 -2.75 2.60 3.21
N LEU A 42 -4.03 2.29 3.05
CA LEU A 42 -4.92 1.97 4.15
C LEU A 42 -5.74 0.72 3.83
N ASP A 43 -6.07 -0.03 4.88
CA ASP A 43 -7.01 -1.16 4.79
C ASP A 43 -8.46 -0.68 4.67
N LYS A 44 -9.40 -1.62 4.57
CA LYS A 44 -10.85 -1.35 4.49
C LYS A 44 -11.40 -0.53 5.67
N ASP A 45 -10.76 -0.62 6.83
CA ASP A 45 -11.15 0.05 8.07
C ASP A 45 -10.40 1.39 8.26
N LYS A 46 -9.61 1.79 7.25
CA LYS A 46 -8.78 3.00 7.21
C LYS A 46 -7.60 2.97 8.19
N HIS A 47 -7.16 1.78 8.63
CA HIS A 47 -5.89 1.63 9.33
C HIS A 47 -4.73 1.64 8.35
N GLU A 48 -3.57 2.13 8.80
CA GLU A 48 -2.38 2.23 7.98
C GLU A 48 -1.80 0.86 7.60
N LEU A 49 -1.54 0.68 6.31
CA LEU A 49 -0.77 -0.42 5.76
C LEU A 49 0.61 0.09 5.37
N LYS A 50 1.63 -0.25 6.17
CA LYS A 50 3.02 0.10 5.88
C LYS A 50 3.53 -0.72 4.70
N ILE A 51 4.18 -0.06 3.75
CA ILE A 51 4.83 -0.80 2.65
C ILE A 51 6.01 -1.63 3.15
N ASN A 52 6.35 -2.68 2.41
CA ASN A 52 7.40 -3.66 2.72
C ASN A 52 7.20 -4.38 4.07
N VAL A 53 5.98 -4.32 4.64
CA VAL A 53 5.58 -5.06 5.83
C VAL A 53 4.42 -5.99 5.46
N PRO A 54 4.53 -7.31 5.72
CA PRO A 54 3.46 -8.25 5.41
C PRO A 54 2.27 -8.06 6.36
N THR A 55 1.06 -8.18 5.81
CA THR A 55 -0.19 -8.25 6.56
C THR A 55 -0.95 -9.53 6.20
N THR A 56 -1.54 -10.18 7.20
CA THR A 56 -2.33 -11.40 6.98
C THR A 56 -3.78 -11.04 6.74
N ILE A 57 -4.35 -11.57 5.66
CA ILE A 57 -5.76 -11.40 5.33
C ILE A 57 -6.44 -12.76 5.33
N ALA A 58 -7.48 -12.91 6.15
CA ALA A 58 -8.30 -14.12 6.15
C ALA A 58 -9.09 -14.24 4.84
N LEU A 59 -9.11 -15.44 4.27
CA LEU A 59 -9.84 -15.75 3.05
C LEU A 59 -11.04 -16.65 3.35
N MET A 60 -12.15 -16.39 2.67
CA MET A 60 -13.33 -17.23 2.64
C MET A 60 -13.39 -17.97 1.30
N PRO A 61 -13.95 -19.20 1.26
CA PRO A 61 -14.16 -19.92 0.01
C PRO A 61 -14.94 -19.09 -1.02
N GLY A 62 -14.50 -19.14 -2.28
CA GLY A 62 -15.12 -18.41 -3.38
C GLY A 62 -14.37 -17.16 -3.82
N THR A 63 -15.05 -16.29 -4.57
CA THR A 63 -14.51 -15.01 -5.04
C THR A 63 -14.67 -13.97 -3.95
N GLN A 64 -13.58 -13.32 -3.56
CA GLN A 64 -13.60 -12.22 -2.60
C GLN A 64 -12.99 -10.96 -3.19
N THR A 65 -13.56 -9.81 -2.82
CA THR A 65 -13.02 -8.49 -3.11
C THR A 65 -12.50 -7.89 -1.82
N ILE A 66 -11.21 -7.52 -1.80
CA ILE A 66 -10.59 -6.85 -0.66
C ILE A 66 -10.34 -5.40 -1.05
N ALA A 67 -10.96 -4.47 -0.30
CA ALA A 67 -10.85 -3.04 -0.56
C ALA A 67 -9.66 -2.43 0.18
N PHE A 68 -8.96 -1.52 -0.50
CA PHE A 68 -7.87 -0.71 0.04
C PHE A 68 -8.07 0.75 -0.37
N TYR A 69 -7.47 1.65 0.38
CA TYR A 69 -7.49 3.09 0.07
C TYR A 69 -6.07 3.63 -0.03
N ALA A 70 -5.92 4.71 -0.79
CA ALA A 70 -4.70 5.48 -0.87
C ALA A 70 -5.00 6.96 -0.63
N ARG A 71 -4.09 7.66 0.06
CA ARG A 71 -4.15 9.13 0.22
C ARG A 71 -2.75 9.72 0.29
N LEU A 72 -2.62 11.02 0.04
CA LEU A 72 -1.41 11.76 0.35
C LEU A 72 -1.34 12.06 1.85
N LYS A 73 -0.15 11.90 2.42
CA LYS A 73 0.18 12.28 3.80
C LYS A 73 1.41 13.19 3.76
N ALA A 74 1.32 14.32 4.44
CA ALA A 74 2.45 15.23 4.59
C ALA A 74 3.51 14.59 5.50
N THR A 75 4.76 14.57 5.03
CA THR A 75 5.92 14.06 5.76
C THR A 75 6.90 15.17 6.12
N TYR A 76 6.82 16.33 5.45
CA TYR A 76 7.65 17.49 5.72
C TYR A 76 6.91 18.79 5.36
N LEU A 77 7.19 19.87 6.10
CA LEU A 77 6.63 21.20 5.85
C LEU A 77 7.73 22.21 5.47
N PRO A 78 7.49 23.11 4.50
CA PRO A 78 6.28 23.21 3.69
C PRO A 78 6.20 22.11 2.61
N VAL A 79 4.98 21.69 2.27
CA VAL A 79 4.73 20.84 1.09
C VAL A 79 4.94 21.69 -0.16
N LYS A 80 5.68 21.16 -1.14
CA LYS A 80 5.86 21.79 -2.45
C LYS A 80 5.01 21.07 -3.49
N ALA A 81 4.24 21.84 -4.25
CA ALA A 81 3.41 21.34 -5.33
C ALA A 81 4.28 20.68 -6.43
N GLY A 82 3.69 19.70 -7.10
CA GLY A 82 4.30 18.94 -8.17
C GLY A 82 3.43 17.73 -8.53
N ASN A 83 3.86 16.97 -9.52
CA ASN A 83 3.15 15.76 -9.95
C ASN A 83 3.20 14.68 -8.86
N VAL A 84 2.19 13.83 -8.85
CA VAL A 84 2.05 12.73 -7.88
C VAL A 84 1.96 11.45 -8.67
N ASP A 85 3.11 10.82 -8.88
CA ASP A 85 3.24 9.54 -9.58
C ASP A 85 3.99 8.56 -8.67
N ALA A 86 3.51 7.32 -8.59
CA ALA A 86 4.17 6.25 -7.85
C ALA A 86 3.77 4.88 -8.42
N VAL A 87 4.64 3.90 -8.21
CA VAL A 87 4.39 2.49 -8.54
C VAL A 87 4.52 1.67 -7.27
N VAL A 88 3.55 0.80 -7.05
CA VAL A 88 3.54 -0.17 -5.95
C VAL A 88 3.14 -1.54 -6.50
N ASN A 89 3.77 -2.59 -6.01
CA ASN A 89 3.38 -3.96 -6.32
C ASN A 89 2.64 -4.55 -5.12
N PHE A 90 1.62 -5.36 -5.38
CA PHE A 90 0.99 -6.18 -4.33
C PHE A 90 1.41 -7.63 -4.54
N VAL A 91 1.95 -8.24 -3.50
CA VAL A 91 2.41 -9.63 -3.49
C VAL A 91 1.50 -10.43 -2.59
N LEU A 92 0.92 -11.49 -3.13
CA LEU A 92 0.04 -12.42 -2.42
C LEU A 92 0.77 -13.76 -2.25
N ASP A 93 1.11 -14.10 -1.01
CA ASP A 93 1.68 -15.38 -0.62
C ASP A 93 0.59 -16.23 0.06
N TYR A 94 0.14 -17.27 -0.65
CA TYR A 94 -0.93 -18.17 -0.24
C TYR A 94 -0.36 -19.24 0.69
N GLN A 95 -0.88 -19.29 1.92
CA GLN A 95 -0.47 -20.26 2.95
C GLN A 95 -1.40 -21.47 2.97
#